data_AF-A0A958AIP9-F1
#
_entry.id   AF-A0A958AIP9-F1
#
_cell.length_a   1.000
_cell.length_b   1.000
_cell.length_c   1.000
_cell.angle_alpha   90.00
_cell.angle_beta   90.00
_cell.angle_gamma   90.00
#
_symmetry.space_group_name_H-M   'P 1'
#
loop_
_entity.id
_entity.type
_entity.pdbx_description
1 polymer ?
#
loop_
_entity_poly.entity_id
_entity_poly.type
_entity_poly.pdbx_seq_one_letter_code
_entity_poly.pdbx_strand_id
1 'polypeptide(L)'
;MAIELAAARMKVLTAQQIAVRLDDRFQLLKTDTRTALPRNQTLRATLDWSYDLLTNEERALLQRLAVFVGGCTVEAVEDLATSEALFAKQMPLDLLTRLIEKSLVVVQQQHDGRRCTLLETIRAYALEKLCLSADEKMVRRRHRDWFLRRAEIIAEGMNGDRQMAWLDEMDLEYENFQSAIAWCQRTPGEAPIGLHFACLMNHAWDRRGDLRE
;
A
#
# COMPACT_ATOMS: atom_id res chain seq x y z
N MET A 1 -11.26 -20.12 -21.78
CA MET A 1 -11.85 -20.60 -20.50
C MET A 1 -11.04 -20.07 -19.33
N ALA A 2 -11.38 -18.87 -18.86
CA ALA A 2 -10.86 -18.28 -17.61
C ALA A 2 -11.98 -17.57 -16.81
N ILE A 3 -13.21 -17.61 -17.34
CA ILE A 3 -14.39 -16.92 -16.80
C ILE A 3 -15.15 -17.82 -15.81
N GLU A 4 -14.95 -19.13 -15.86
CA GLU A 4 -15.61 -20.07 -14.94
C GLU A 4 -14.96 -20.14 -13.55
N LEU A 5 -13.69 -19.77 -13.40
CA LEU A 5 -13.03 -19.70 -12.07
C LEU A 5 -13.38 -18.42 -11.30
N ALA A 6 -13.77 -17.34 -12.00
CA ALA A 6 -14.28 -16.12 -11.38
C ALA A 6 -15.74 -16.29 -10.87
N ALA A 7 -16.52 -17.17 -11.50
CA ALA A 7 -17.91 -17.43 -11.13
C ALA A 7 -18.07 -18.29 -9.86
N ALA A 8 -17.04 -19.03 -9.44
CA ALA A 8 -17.14 -19.99 -8.33
C ALA A 8 -16.94 -19.38 -6.92
N ARG A 9 -16.60 -18.09 -6.78
CA ARG A 9 -16.37 -17.46 -5.46
C ARG A 9 -17.20 -16.20 -5.16
N MET A 10 -18.17 -15.85 -6.01
CA MET A 10 -19.21 -14.86 -5.70
C MET A 10 -20.32 -15.42 -4.78
N LYS A 11 -19.96 -16.12 -3.70
CA LYS A 11 -20.91 -16.70 -2.73
C LYS A 11 -20.73 -16.16 -1.31
N VAL A 12 -20.55 -14.84 -1.18
CA VAL A 12 -20.64 -14.16 0.13
C VAL A 12 -21.52 -12.91 0.03
N LEU A 13 -22.75 -13.09 -0.45
CA LEU A 13 -23.90 -12.17 -0.56
C LEU A 13 -24.33 -11.97 -2.01
N THR A 14 -25.57 -12.34 -2.34
CA THR A 14 -26.15 -12.05 -3.65
C THR A 14 -26.40 -10.55 -3.80
N ALA A 15 -26.40 -10.03 -5.03
CA ALA A 15 -26.71 -8.61 -5.29
C ALA A 15 -28.03 -8.15 -4.65
N GLN A 16 -29.01 -9.05 -4.49
CA GLN A 16 -30.25 -8.81 -3.75
C GLN A 16 -30.06 -8.68 -2.23
N GLN A 17 -29.15 -9.44 -1.61
CA GLN A 17 -28.85 -9.29 -0.18
C GLN A 17 -28.05 -8.01 0.11
N ILE A 18 -27.23 -7.56 -0.85
CA ILE A 18 -26.56 -6.26 -0.82
C ILE A 18 -27.60 -5.14 -0.98
N ALA A 19 -28.53 -5.26 -1.93
CA ALA A 19 -29.59 -4.28 -2.16
C ALA A 19 -30.54 -4.13 -0.95
N VAL A 20 -31.00 -5.23 -0.35
CA VAL A 20 -31.88 -5.22 0.84
C VAL A 20 -31.19 -4.53 2.03
N ARG A 21 -29.89 -4.78 2.24
CA ARG A 21 -29.14 -4.17 3.34
C ARG A 21 -28.74 -2.70 3.07
N LEU A 22 -28.63 -2.30 1.81
CA LEU A 22 -28.48 -0.90 1.40
C LEU A 22 -29.79 -0.13 1.62
N ASP A 23 -30.94 -0.73 1.26
CA ASP A 23 -32.25 -0.09 1.36
C ASP A 23 -32.67 0.16 2.82
N ASP A 24 -32.42 -0.80 3.73
CA ASP A 24 -32.61 -0.62 5.18
C ASP A 24 -31.77 0.53 5.77
N ARG A 25 -30.58 0.79 5.21
CA ARG A 25 -29.67 1.84 5.69
C ARG A 25 -29.94 3.22 5.09
N PHE A 26 -30.45 3.31 3.87
CA PHE A 26 -30.92 4.59 3.31
C PHE A 26 -32.14 5.14 4.06
N GLN A 27 -32.95 4.27 4.68
CA GLN A 27 -34.03 4.73 5.57
C GLN A 27 -33.50 5.33 6.88
N LEU A 28 -32.38 4.82 7.41
CA LEU A 28 -31.72 5.35 8.62
C LEU A 28 -30.92 6.64 8.38
N LEU A 29 -30.39 6.83 7.16
CA LEU A 29 -29.61 8.02 6.77
C LEU A 29 -30.46 9.25 6.37
N LYS A 30 -31.80 9.13 6.38
CA LYS A 30 -32.70 10.26 6.10
C LYS A 30 -32.80 11.28 7.24
N THR A 31 -32.15 11.07 8.38
CA THR A 31 -32.42 11.84 9.60
C THR A 31 -31.25 12.71 10.12
N ASP A 32 -30.08 12.79 9.46
CA ASP A 32 -29.08 13.75 9.98
C ASP A 32 -28.17 14.41 8.95
N THR A 33 -27.80 15.65 9.26
CA THR A 33 -27.66 16.74 8.30
C THR A 33 -26.20 17.17 8.10
N ARG A 34 -25.84 17.45 6.84
CA ARG A 34 -24.88 18.47 6.34
C ARG A 34 -23.46 18.57 6.96
N THR A 35 -22.45 18.13 6.19
CA THR A 35 -21.49 18.96 5.43
C THR A 35 -20.32 18.11 4.91
N ALA A 36 -20.57 17.32 3.87
CA ALA A 36 -19.62 16.85 2.86
C ALA A 36 -20.47 16.37 1.68
N LEU A 37 -19.99 16.50 0.43
CA LEU A 37 -20.72 16.05 -0.76
C LEU A 37 -21.28 14.63 -0.52
N PRO A 38 -22.59 14.37 -0.74
CA PRO A 38 -23.27 13.13 -0.29
C PRO A 38 -22.58 11.83 -0.69
N ARG A 39 -21.90 11.84 -1.84
CA ARG A 39 -21.17 10.69 -2.39
C ARG A 39 -19.92 10.30 -1.60
N ASN A 40 -19.21 11.26 -1.00
CA ASN A 40 -18.00 10.97 -0.21
C ASN A 40 -18.36 10.40 1.17
N GLN A 41 -19.49 10.82 1.76
CA GLN A 41 -19.97 10.26 3.04
C GLN A 41 -20.36 8.79 2.91
N THR A 42 -21.06 8.41 1.84
CA THR A 42 -21.45 7.01 1.62
C THR A 42 -20.24 6.10 1.39
N LEU A 43 -19.24 6.55 0.63
CA LEU A 43 -18.00 5.79 0.43
C LEU A 43 -17.20 5.66 1.73
N ARG A 44 -17.06 6.75 2.49
CA ARG A 44 -16.41 6.77 3.80
C ARG A 44 -17.08 5.79 4.77
N ALA A 45 -18.40 5.86 4.91
CA ALA A 45 -19.17 4.99 5.80
C ALA A 45 -19.07 3.51 5.39
N THR A 46 -18.97 3.23 4.09
CA THR A 46 -18.73 1.87 3.58
C THR A 46 -17.34 1.38 3.99
N LEU A 47 -16.30 2.22 3.86
CA LEU A 47 -14.94 1.88 4.27
C LEU A 47 -14.83 1.72 5.80
N ASP A 48 -15.46 2.58 6.60
CA ASP A 48 -15.51 2.44 8.06
C ASP A 48 -16.12 1.09 8.43
N TRP A 49 -17.24 0.70 7.81
CA TRP A 49 -17.85 -0.61 8.05
C TRP A 49 -16.95 -1.79 7.64
N SER A 50 -16.36 -1.76 6.44
CA SER A 50 -15.44 -2.81 5.98
C SER A 50 -14.22 -2.93 6.90
N TYR A 51 -13.72 -1.80 7.39
CA TYR A 51 -12.60 -1.73 8.31
C TYR A 51 -12.97 -2.23 9.72
N ASP A 52 -14.18 -1.96 10.18
CA ASP A 52 -14.66 -2.42 11.48
C ASP A 52 -14.82 -3.95 11.55
N LEU A 53 -14.99 -4.62 10.41
CA LEU A 53 -15.03 -6.08 10.32
C LEU A 53 -13.64 -6.75 10.34
N LEU A 54 -12.56 -5.98 10.24
CA LEU A 54 -11.21 -6.50 10.28
C LEU A 54 -10.77 -6.82 11.71
N THR A 55 -9.97 -7.88 11.87
CA THR A 55 -9.26 -8.12 13.13
C THR A 55 -8.22 -7.02 13.38
N ASN A 56 -7.72 -6.90 14.61
CA ASN A 56 -6.71 -5.89 14.93
C ASN A 56 -5.43 -6.07 14.09
N GLU A 57 -5.03 -7.31 13.84
CA GLU A 57 -3.87 -7.66 13.02
C GLU A 57 -4.09 -7.29 11.54
N GLU A 58 -5.29 -7.54 11.01
CA GLU A 58 -5.65 -7.16 9.64
C GLU A 58 -5.71 -5.64 9.47
N ARG A 59 -6.26 -4.91 10.46
CA ARG A 59 -6.25 -3.44 10.48
C ARG A 59 -4.83 -2.90 10.50
N ALA A 60 -3.97 -3.46 11.35
CA ALA A 60 -2.57 -3.05 11.43
C ALA A 60 -1.83 -3.31 10.13
N LEU A 61 -2.02 -4.47 9.49
CA LEU A 61 -1.41 -4.76 8.20
C LEU A 61 -1.95 -3.80 7.11
N LEU A 62 -3.26 -3.56 7.05
CA LEU A 62 -3.84 -2.65 6.06
C LEU A 62 -3.30 -1.22 6.20
N GLN A 63 -3.22 -0.71 7.45
CA GLN A 63 -2.61 0.60 7.73
C GLN A 63 -1.15 0.66 7.30
N ARG A 64 -0.39 -0.42 7.55
CA ARG A 64 1.02 -0.53 7.17
C ARG A 64 1.20 -0.52 5.67
N LEU A 65 0.39 -1.28 4.93
CA LEU A 65 0.44 -1.31 3.47
C LEU A 65 0.15 0.07 2.84
N ALA A 66 -0.57 0.96 3.54
CA ALA A 66 -0.94 2.26 3.02
C ALA A 66 0.21 3.25 2.83
N VAL A 67 1.39 2.98 3.42
CA VAL A 67 2.60 3.80 3.20
C VAL A 67 3.19 3.62 1.80
N PHE A 68 2.96 2.45 1.18
CA PHE A 68 3.40 2.17 -0.18
C PHE A 68 2.50 2.91 -1.17
N VAL A 69 3.14 3.62 -2.11
CA VAL A 69 2.49 4.32 -3.22
C VAL A 69 2.64 3.47 -4.48
N GLY A 70 1.55 3.24 -5.19
CA GLY A 70 1.51 2.31 -6.32
C GLY A 70 1.53 0.83 -5.93
N GLY A 71 1.93 0.47 -4.70
CA GLY A 71 1.93 -0.90 -4.19
C GLY A 71 3.32 -1.38 -3.81
N CYS A 72 3.44 -2.68 -3.55
CA CYS A 72 4.66 -3.30 -3.04
C CYS A 72 4.76 -4.77 -3.44
N THR A 73 5.96 -5.33 -3.33
CA THR A 73 6.19 -6.76 -3.48
C THR A 73 5.86 -7.50 -2.18
N VAL A 74 5.72 -8.82 -2.22
CA VAL A 74 5.44 -9.63 -1.01
C VAL A 74 6.60 -9.52 -0.01
N GLU A 75 7.84 -9.49 -0.51
CA GLU A 75 9.05 -9.34 0.31
C GLU A 75 9.05 -8.01 1.08
N ALA A 76 8.57 -6.94 0.46
CA ALA A 76 8.42 -5.64 1.12
C ALA A 76 7.34 -5.66 2.21
N VAL A 77 6.25 -6.43 2.01
CA VAL A 77 5.22 -6.65 3.04
C VAL A 77 5.80 -7.41 4.23
N GLU A 78 6.57 -8.45 3.96
CA GLU A 78 7.23 -9.25 4.99
C GLU A 78 8.19 -8.38 5.82
N ASP A 79 9.12 -7.66 5.20
CA ASP A 79 10.07 -6.78 5.91
C ASP A 79 9.35 -5.76 6.81
N LEU A 80 8.27 -5.17 6.32
CA LEU A 80 7.47 -4.21 7.09
C LEU A 80 6.78 -4.87 8.30
N ALA A 81 6.42 -6.15 8.19
CA ALA A 81 5.66 -6.92 9.18
C ALA A 81 6.51 -7.80 10.12
N THR A 82 7.77 -8.14 9.80
CA THR A 82 8.53 -9.15 10.55
C THR A 82 8.86 -8.76 11.99
N SER A 83 9.02 -7.48 12.31
CA SER A 83 9.64 -7.05 13.57
C SER A 83 8.65 -6.56 14.63
N GLU A 84 7.54 -7.25 14.80
CA GLU A 84 6.58 -6.88 15.85
C GLU A 84 5.86 -8.06 16.51
N ALA A 85 5.72 -7.99 17.84
CA ALA A 85 4.97 -8.95 18.63
C ALA A 85 3.51 -9.09 18.17
N LEU A 86 2.96 -8.06 17.54
CA LEU A 86 1.62 -8.04 16.97
C LEU A 86 1.43 -9.12 15.88
N PHE A 87 2.47 -9.40 15.09
CA PHE A 87 2.46 -10.42 14.03
C PHE A 87 3.15 -11.73 14.44
N ALA A 88 3.69 -11.83 15.66
CA ALA A 88 4.29 -13.06 16.15
C ALA A 88 3.29 -14.24 16.23
N LYS A 89 1.98 -13.95 16.28
CA LYS A 89 0.90 -14.95 16.36
C LYS A 89 0.33 -15.36 15.00
N GLN A 90 0.49 -14.56 13.95
CA GLN A 90 -0.05 -14.82 12.61
C GLN A 90 0.92 -14.34 11.54
N MET A 91 1.20 -15.23 10.58
CA MET A 91 2.13 -14.91 9.50
C MET A 91 1.58 -13.75 8.66
N PRO A 92 2.42 -12.74 8.31
CA PRO A 92 2.01 -11.60 7.49
C PRO A 92 1.33 -12.01 6.17
N LEU A 93 1.78 -13.11 5.57
CA LEU A 93 1.21 -13.65 4.34
C LEU A 93 -0.22 -14.17 4.50
N ASP A 94 -0.56 -14.75 5.66
CA ASP A 94 -1.92 -15.21 5.96
C ASP A 94 -2.87 -14.01 6.07
N LEU A 95 -2.42 -12.95 6.75
CA LEU A 95 -3.16 -11.70 6.87
C LEU A 95 -3.34 -11.01 5.51
N LEU A 96 -2.29 -10.98 4.68
CA LEU A 96 -2.35 -10.46 3.32
C LEU A 96 -3.39 -11.23 2.49
N THR A 97 -3.40 -12.56 2.61
CA THR A 97 -4.38 -13.43 1.93
C THR A 97 -5.81 -13.08 2.34
N ARG A 98 -6.08 -12.88 3.63
CA ARG A 98 -7.41 -12.47 4.11
C ARG A 98 -7.82 -11.08 3.60
N LEU A 99 -6.89 -10.13 3.51
CA LEU A 99 -7.15 -8.80 2.95
C LEU A 99 -7.47 -8.88 1.43
N ILE A 100 -6.83 -9.80 0.70
CA ILE A 100 -7.15 -10.09 -0.70
C ILE A 100 -8.55 -10.70 -0.83
N GLU A 101 -8.88 -11.68 0.02
CA GLU A 101 -10.22 -12.30 0.04
C GLU A 101 -11.34 -11.28 0.34
N LYS A 102 -11.02 -10.25 1.13
CA LYS A 102 -11.90 -9.13 1.46
C LYS A 102 -11.88 -8.01 0.41
N SER A 103 -11.18 -8.19 -0.71
CA SER A 103 -11.04 -7.20 -1.79
C SER A 103 -10.46 -5.85 -1.35
N LEU A 104 -9.69 -5.84 -0.26
CA LEU A 104 -9.00 -4.64 0.24
C LEU A 104 -7.62 -4.48 -0.41
N VAL A 105 -7.01 -5.60 -0.81
CA VAL A 105 -5.74 -5.67 -1.54
C VAL A 105 -5.99 -6.36 -2.87
N VAL A 106 -5.40 -5.81 -3.93
CA VAL A 106 -5.42 -6.40 -5.28
C VAL A 106 -4.02 -6.89 -5.62
N VAL A 107 -3.91 -8.12 -6.11
CA VAL A 107 -2.66 -8.69 -6.61
C VAL A 107 -2.63 -8.56 -8.13
N GLN A 108 -1.62 -7.87 -8.64
CA GLN A 108 -1.38 -7.72 -10.06
C GLN A 108 -0.18 -8.55 -10.47
N GLN A 109 -0.30 -9.28 -11.59
CA GLN A 109 0.83 -9.95 -12.21
C GLN A 109 1.71 -8.87 -12.87
N GLN A 110 3.01 -8.92 -12.60
CA GLN A 110 4.03 -8.09 -13.24
C GLN A 110 5.04 -9.01 -13.95
N HIS A 111 5.89 -8.43 -14.78
CA HIS A 111 6.92 -9.18 -15.49
C HIS A 111 7.86 -9.93 -14.54
N ASP A 112 8.21 -9.31 -13.40
CA ASP A 112 9.17 -9.85 -12.44
C ASP A 112 8.54 -10.38 -11.14
N GLY A 113 7.20 -10.52 -11.08
CA GLY A 113 6.55 -11.09 -9.90
C GLY A 113 5.10 -10.68 -9.70
N ARG A 114 4.69 -10.65 -8.43
CA ARG A 114 3.35 -10.24 -8.02
C ARG A 114 3.43 -8.95 -7.22
N ARG A 115 2.58 -7.99 -7.56
CA ARG A 115 2.49 -6.70 -6.86
C ARG A 115 1.19 -6.60 -6.10
N CYS A 116 1.30 -6.31 -4.81
CA CYS A 116 0.18 -6.05 -3.91
C CYS A 116 -0.13 -4.56 -3.92
N THR A 117 -1.35 -4.22 -4.32
CA THR A 117 -1.80 -2.82 -4.48
C THR A 117 -3.06 -2.58 -3.67
N LEU A 118 -3.18 -1.38 -3.11
CA LEU A 118 -4.43 -0.89 -2.53
C LEU A 118 -5.11 0.01 -3.56
N LEU A 119 -6.43 -0.09 -3.68
CA LEU A 119 -7.19 0.94 -4.41
C LEU A 119 -6.94 2.29 -3.74
N GLU A 120 -6.77 3.36 -4.51
CA GLU A 120 -6.35 4.66 -3.99
C GLU A 120 -7.27 5.18 -2.86
N THR A 121 -8.57 4.92 -2.95
CA THR A 121 -9.54 5.25 -1.91
C THR A 121 -9.31 4.49 -0.60
N ILE A 122 -8.98 3.20 -0.68
CA ILE A 122 -8.65 2.35 0.48
C ILE A 122 -7.32 2.77 1.06
N ARG A 123 -6.32 3.04 0.21
CA ARG A 123 -4.99 3.52 0.60
C ARG A 123 -5.09 4.82 1.38
N ALA A 124 -5.80 5.82 0.85
CA ALA A 124 -5.98 7.10 1.53
C ALA A 124 -6.67 6.94 2.89
N TYR A 125 -7.71 6.11 2.98
CA TYR A 125 -8.40 5.82 4.24
C TYR A 125 -7.50 5.10 5.25
N ALA A 126 -6.77 4.07 4.84
CA ALA A 126 -5.87 3.32 5.70
C ALA A 126 -4.67 4.17 6.16
N LEU A 127 -4.18 5.07 5.30
CA LEU A 127 -3.12 6.01 5.62
C LEU A 127 -3.57 7.03 6.68
N GLU A 128 -4.82 7.48 6.64
CA GLU A 128 -5.38 8.33 7.69
C GLU A 128 -5.45 7.60 9.03
N LYS A 129 -5.88 6.33 9.04
CA LYS A 129 -5.88 5.51 10.26
C LYS A 129 -4.45 5.28 10.78
N LEU A 130 -3.47 5.10 9.89
CA LEU A 130 -2.05 5.03 10.27
C LEU A 130 -1.58 6.35 10.89
N CYS A 131 -1.90 7.50 10.31
CA CYS A 131 -1.51 8.81 10.84
C CYS A 131 -2.03 9.08 12.26
N LEU A 132 -3.13 8.43 12.65
CA LEU A 132 -3.70 8.49 13.98
C LEU A 132 -3.17 7.41 14.93
N SER A 133 -2.37 6.46 14.43
CA SER A 133 -1.81 5.37 15.23
C SER A 133 -0.46 5.73 15.85
N ALA A 134 -0.12 5.08 16.96
CA ALA A 134 1.19 5.25 17.59
C ALA A 134 2.34 4.70 16.74
N ASP A 135 2.03 3.86 15.76
CA ASP A 135 3.01 3.12 14.94
C ASP A 135 3.49 3.93 13.73
N GLU A 136 2.85 5.05 13.38
CA GLU A 136 3.08 5.82 12.16
C GLU A 136 4.58 6.03 11.86
N LYS A 137 5.31 6.56 12.83
CA LYS A 137 6.75 6.86 12.67
C LYS A 137 7.55 5.61 12.43
N MET A 138 7.26 4.53 13.14
CA MET A 138 7.95 3.25 12.98
C MET A 138 7.69 2.65 11.60
N VAL A 139 6.44 2.64 11.14
CA VAL A 139 6.07 2.11 9.82
C VAL A 139 6.77 2.90 8.72
N ARG A 140 6.76 4.23 8.79
CA ARG A 140 7.40 5.08 7.78
C ARG A 140 8.93 4.97 7.78
N ARG A 141 9.55 4.78 8.96
CA ARG A 141 10.98 4.45 9.06
C ARG A 141 11.33 3.17 8.33
N ARG A 142 10.58 2.08 8.58
CA ARG A 142 10.80 0.80 7.90
C ARG A 142 10.60 0.90 6.40
N HIS A 143 9.55 1.57 5.95
CA HIS A 143 9.32 1.84 4.53
C HIS A 143 10.52 2.57 3.91
N ARG A 144 11.00 3.64 4.56
CA ARG A 144 12.20 4.34 4.11
C ARG A 144 13.42 3.41 4.08
N ASP A 145 13.66 2.64 5.13
CA ASP A 145 14.83 1.76 5.22
C ASP A 145 14.82 0.68 4.13
N TRP A 146 13.64 0.13 3.81
CA TRP A 146 13.45 -0.79 2.69
C TRP A 146 13.87 -0.15 1.37
N PHE A 147 13.32 1.03 1.04
CA PHE A 147 13.61 1.67 -0.23
C PHE A 147 15.00 2.29 -0.30
N LEU A 148 15.62 2.64 0.84
CA LEU A 148 17.02 3.03 0.87
C LEU A 148 17.92 1.84 0.49
N ARG A 149 17.70 0.66 1.08
CA ARG A 149 18.43 -0.56 0.70
C ARG A 149 18.25 -0.90 -0.78
N ARG A 150 17.03 -0.73 -1.32
CA ARG A 150 16.79 -0.90 -2.77
C ARG A 150 17.58 0.11 -3.59
N ALA A 151 17.57 1.39 -3.20
CA ALA A 151 18.31 2.44 -3.89
C ALA A 151 19.83 2.19 -3.91
N GLU A 152 20.40 1.70 -2.81
CA GLU A 152 21.81 1.31 -2.71
C GLU A 152 22.14 0.18 -3.70
N ILE A 153 21.33 -0.89 -3.71
CA ILE A 153 21.50 -2.03 -4.64
C ILE A 153 21.39 -1.57 -6.10
N ILE A 154 20.42 -0.72 -6.41
CA ILE A 154 20.23 -0.16 -7.75
C ILE A 154 21.46 0.65 -8.15
N ALA A 155 21.94 1.56 -7.29
CA ALA A 155 23.09 2.41 -7.58
C ALA A 155 24.37 1.60 -7.84
N GLU A 156 24.63 0.54 -7.06
CA GLU A 156 25.74 -0.37 -7.29
C GLU A 156 25.60 -1.13 -8.62
N GLY A 157 24.38 -1.58 -8.93
CA GLY A 157 24.03 -2.32 -10.13
C GLY A 157 24.06 -1.51 -11.43
N MET A 158 24.03 -0.17 -11.36
CA MET A 158 24.01 0.72 -12.54
C MET A 158 25.27 0.68 -13.40
N ASN A 159 26.37 0.06 -12.94
CA ASN A 159 27.60 -0.15 -13.71
C ASN A 159 27.68 -1.50 -14.42
N GLY A 160 26.69 -2.39 -14.23
CA GLY A 160 26.74 -3.76 -14.72
C GLY A 160 25.72 -4.07 -15.83
N ASP A 161 25.75 -5.32 -16.30
CA ASP A 161 24.95 -5.82 -17.43
C ASP A 161 23.43 -5.77 -17.20
N ARG A 162 22.98 -5.57 -15.96
CA ARG A 162 21.57 -5.51 -15.57
C ARG A 162 21.00 -4.07 -15.54
N GLN A 163 21.72 -3.09 -16.07
CA GLN A 163 21.36 -1.67 -16.02
C GLN A 163 19.89 -1.40 -16.43
N MET A 164 19.41 -2.00 -17.53
CA MET A 164 18.03 -1.80 -17.99
C MET A 164 16.98 -2.30 -16.98
N ALA A 165 17.20 -3.47 -16.37
CA ALA A 165 16.30 -4.00 -15.34
C ALA A 165 16.28 -3.10 -14.09
N TRP A 166 17.43 -2.51 -13.72
CA TRP A 166 17.48 -1.55 -12.62
C TRP A 166 16.76 -0.24 -12.92
N LEU A 167 16.79 0.23 -14.18
CA LEU A 167 16.02 1.40 -14.61
C LEU A 167 14.51 1.13 -14.60
N ASP A 168 14.08 -0.05 -15.04
CA ASP A 168 12.68 -0.44 -15.01
C ASP A 168 12.16 -0.57 -13.57
N GLU A 169 12.95 -1.16 -12.67
CA GLU A 169 12.61 -1.20 -11.25
C GLU A 169 12.56 0.20 -10.64
N MET A 170 13.51 1.06 -10.99
CA MET A 170 13.55 2.43 -10.48
C MET A 170 12.30 3.23 -10.88
N ASP A 171 11.81 3.02 -12.10
CA ASP A 171 10.56 3.62 -12.57
C ASP A 171 9.34 3.07 -11.85
N LEU A 172 9.28 1.75 -11.68
CA LEU A 172 8.18 1.08 -10.99
C LEU A 172 8.03 1.58 -9.54
N GLU A 173 9.16 1.84 -8.89
CA GLU A 173 9.24 2.23 -7.48
C GLU A 173 9.42 3.75 -7.28
N TYR A 174 9.36 4.56 -8.34
CA TYR A 174 9.57 6.01 -8.31
C TYR A 174 8.74 6.71 -7.23
N GLU A 175 7.44 6.42 -7.17
CA GLU A 175 6.54 7.05 -6.20
C GLU A 175 6.84 6.63 -4.75
N ASN A 176 7.31 5.40 -4.55
CA ASN A 176 7.75 4.91 -3.25
C ASN A 176 9.04 5.59 -2.80
N PHE A 177 10.02 5.77 -3.68
CA PHE A 177 11.24 6.53 -3.40
C PHE A 177 10.92 7.98 -3.01
N GLN A 178 10.08 8.66 -3.80
CA GLN A 178 9.65 10.03 -3.51
C GLN A 178 8.91 10.14 -2.18
N SER A 179 8.01 9.20 -1.89
CA SER A 179 7.29 9.13 -0.60
C SER A 179 8.25 9.01 0.59
N ALA A 180 9.27 8.15 0.49
CA ALA A 180 10.26 7.95 1.53
C ALA A 180 11.15 9.20 1.76
N ILE A 181 11.62 9.83 0.67
CA ILE A 181 12.42 11.07 0.73
C ILE A 181 11.59 12.21 1.34
N ALA A 182 10.35 12.40 0.88
CA ALA A 182 9.45 13.42 1.40
C ALA A 182 9.16 13.26 2.90
N TRP A 183 9.09 12.02 3.39
CA TRP A 183 8.95 11.76 4.82
C TRP A 183 10.21 12.16 5.61
N CYS A 184 11.40 11.86 5.08
CA CYS A 184 12.67 12.26 5.72
C CYS A 184 12.79 13.78 5.84
N GLN A 185 12.38 14.53 4.81
CA GLN A 185 12.40 16.00 4.80
C GLN A 185 11.49 16.62 5.88
N ARG A 186 10.39 15.96 6.20
CA ARG A 186 9.38 16.44 7.16
C ARG A 186 9.65 15.97 8.60
N THR A 187 10.59 15.03 8.80
CA THR A 187 10.82 14.38 10.09
C THR A 187 12.15 14.84 10.70
N PRO A 188 12.13 15.50 11.88
CA PRO A 188 13.35 15.90 12.56
C PRO A 188 14.29 14.71 12.83
N GLY A 189 15.57 14.89 12.51
CA GLY A 189 16.60 13.85 12.66
C GLY A 189 16.79 12.92 11.47
N GLU A 190 15.88 12.92 10.50
CA GLU A 190 15.95 12.02 9.32
C GLU A 190 16.57 12.69 8.09
N ALA A 191 16.86 14.00 8.16
CA ALA A 191 17.38 14.79 7.04
C ALA A 191 18.70 14.24 6.42
N PRO A 192 19.71 13.79 7.19
CA PRO A 192 20.93 13.23 6.61
C PRO A 192 20.66 11.97 5.77
N ILE A 193 19.74 11.11 6.22
CA ILE A 193 19.35 9.90 5.51
C ILE A 193 18.59 10.28 4.23
N GLY A 194 17.65 11.24 4.33
CA GLY A 194 16.93 11.75 3.16
C GLY A 194 17.84 12.34 2.10
N LEU A 195 18.90 13.05 2.49
CA LEU A 195 19.91 13.59 1.57
C LEU A 195 20.70 12.47 0.89
N HIS A 196 21.21 11.49 1.66
CA HIS A 196 21.93 10.35 1.10
C HIS A 196 21.07 9.59 0.08
N PHE A 197 19.82 9.34 0.43
CA PHE A 197 18.84 8.69 -0.44
C PHE A 197 18.62 9.49 -1.73
N ALA A 198 18.37 10.80 -1.64
CA ALA A 198 18.19 11.65 -2.81
C ALA A 198 19.44 11.65 -3.73
N CYS A 199 20.65 11.63 -3.17
CA CYS A 199 21.89 11.53 -3.94
C CYS A 199 22.00 10.22 -4.73
N LEU A 200 21.65 9.08 -4.11
CA LEU A 200 21.63 7.78 -4.81
C LEU A 200 20.67 7.80 -6.00
N MET A 201 19.48 8.36 -5.82
CA MET A 201 18.47 8.44 -6.87
C MET A 201 18.86 9.39 -7.99
N ASN A 202 19.45 10.54 -7.67
CA ASN A 202 19.92 11.48 -8.70
C ASN A 202 21.00 10.84 -9.59
N HIS A 203 21.98 10.17 -8.98
CA HIS A 203 23.02 9.47 -9.73
C HIS A 203 22.44 8.38 -10.65
N ALA A 204 21.43 7.64 -10.18
CA ALA A 204 20.76 6.62 -10.97
C ALA A 204 19.97 7.21 -12.15
N TRP A 205 19.31 8.37 -11.98
CA TRP A 205 18.57 9.05 -13.05
C TRP A 205 19.46 9.74 -14.07
N ASP A 206 20.57 10.36 -13.67
CA ASP A 206 21.50 11.01 -14.61
C ASP A 206 21.99 10.00 -15.66
N ARG A 207 22.36 8.78 -15.23
CA ARG A 207 22.75 7.69 -16.13
C ARG A 207 21.65 7.21 -17.08
N ARG A 208 20.38 7.43 -16.73
CA ARG A 208 19.27 7.14 -17.62
C ARG A 208 19.16 8.17 -18.74
N GLY A 209 19.43 9.44 -18.42
CA GLY A 209 19.48 10.53 -19.38
C GLY A 209 20.51 10.24 -20.47
N ASP A 210 21.71 9.83 -20.06
CA ASP A 210 22.83 9.48 -20.96
C ASP A 210 22.52 8.31 -21.92
N LEU A 211 21.56 7.44 -21.60
CA LEU A 211 21.16 6.30 -22.44
C LEU A 211 20.06 6.61 -23.46
N ARG A 212 19.40 7.76 -23.33
CA ARG A 212 18.32 8.19 -24.25
C ARG A 212 18.81 9.15 -25.33
N GLU A 213 20.03 9.64 -25.24
CA GLU A 213 20.73 10.45 -26.26
C GLU A 213 21.57 9.58 -27.20
#